data_AF-A0A7L1BDU7-F1
#
_entry.id   AF-A0A7L1BDU7-F1
#
_cell.length_a   1.000
_cell.length_b   1.000
_cell.length_c   1.000
_cell.angle_alpha   90.00
_cell.angle_beta   90.00
_cell.angle_gamma   90.00
#
_symmetry.space_group_name_H-M   'P 1'
#
loop_
_entity.id
_entity.type
_entity.pdbx_description
1 polymer ?
#
loop_
_entity_poly.entity_id
_entity_poly.type
_entity_poly.pdbx_seq_one_letter_code
_entity_poly.pdbx_strand_id
1 'polypeptide(L)'
;PKVDIWSFGIVGIEMVEGAPPYVMKTSATVRQLISSGGTPKLQNPRQQSAWLRDFLHCCLETDEDRRWSAQELLQHPFVTSAKPTSSLMPLIMAAQQFMADRR
;
A
#
# COMPACT_ATOMS: atom_id res chain seq x y z
N PRO A 1 -2.33 -14.68 6.42
CA PRO A 1 -3.61 -15.01 5.76
C PRO A 1 -3.90 -14.04 4.60
N LYS A 2 -4.79 -14.36 3.64
CA LYS A 2 -5.02 -13.46 2.48
C LYS A 2 -5.74 -12.15 2.84
N VAL A 3 -6.38 -12.08 4.01
CA VAL A 3 -6.88 -10.82 4.58
C VAL A 3 -5.74 -9.87 4.96
N ASP A 4 -4.61 -10.38 5.45
CA ASP A 4 -3.44 -9.55 5.80
C ASP A 4 -2.79 -8.94 4.55
N ILE A 5 -2.84 -9.67 3.43
CA ILE A 5 -2.36 -9.17 2.13
C ILE A 5 -3.16 -7.96 1.67
N TRP A 6 -4.48 -7.99 1.85
CA TRP A 6 -5.31 -6.82 1.55
C TRP A 6 -4.89 -5.62 2.39
N SER A 7 -4.83 -5.78 3.72
CA SER A 7 -4.40 -4.74 4.65
C SER A 7 -3.02 -4.18 4.30
N PHE A 8 -2.10 -5.05 3.87
CA PHE A 8 -0.77 -4.66 3.43
C PHE A 8 -0.81 -3.83 2.13
N GLY A 9 -1.67 -4.16 1.17
CA GLY A 9 -1.91 -3.33 -0.01
C GLY A 9 -2.45 -1.93 0.34
N ILE A 10 -3.30 -1.83 1.36
CA ILE A 10 -3.81 -0.54 1.87
C ILE A 10 -2.67 0.31 2.45
N VAL A 11 -1.80 -0.28 3.28
CA VAL A 11 -0.59 0.39 3.80
C VAL A 11 0.33 0.79 2.64
N GLY A 12 0.41 -0.03 1.59
CA GLY A 12 1.12 0.30 0.35
C GLY A 12 0.63 1.60 -0.30
N ILE A 13 -0.70 1.79 -0.40
CA ILE A 13 -1.29 3.05 -0.88
C ILE A 13 -0.98 4.20 0.09
N GLU A 14 -1.11 3.98 1.40
CA GLU A 14 -0.82 4.98 2.42
C GLU A 14 0.63 5.48 2.37
N MET A 15 1.60 4.59 2.13
CA MET A 15 3.01 5.00 1.96
C MET A 15 3.23 5.89 0.73
N VAL A 16 2.40 5.75 -0.30
CA VAL A 16 2.50 6.56 -1.54
C VAL A 16 1.76 7.89 -1.39
N GLU A 17 0.60 7.88 -0.75
CA GLU A 17 -0.32 9.03 -0.71
C GLU A 17 -0.30 9.79 0.61
N GLY A 18 0.38 9.27 1.64
CA GLY A 18 0.46 9.84 2.98
C GLY A 18 -0.80 9.63 3.84
N ALA A 19 -1.82 8.96 3.31
CA ALA A 19 -3.05 8.64 4.02
C ALA A 19 -3.71 7.39 3.42
N PRO A 20 -4.50 6.62 4.20
CA PRO A 20 -5.24 5.50 3.67
C PRO A 20 -6.33 5.97 2.69
N PRO A 21 -6.74 5.10 1.74
CA PRO A 21 -7.87 5.38 0.86
C PRO A 21 -9.11 5.67 1.70
N TYR A 22 -9.91 6.63 1.24
CA TYR A 22 -11.17 7.01 1.89
C TYR A 22 -11.04 7.60 3.30
N VAL A 23 -9.88 8.16 3.68
CA VAL A 23 -9.65 8.77 5.01
C VAL A 23 -10.74 9.76 5.46
N MET A 24 -11.42 10.42 4.52
CA MET A 24 -12.52 11.38 4.81
C MET A 24 -13.92 10.75 4.84
N LYS A 25 -14.06 9.43 4.62
CA LYS A 25 -15.36 8.73 4.58
C LYS A 25 -15.65 8.04 5.91
N THR A 26 -16.94 7.88 6.22
CA THR A 26 -17.37 7.12 7.40
C THR A 26 -17.12 5.63 7.24
N SER A 27 -16.95 4.91 8.35
CA SER A 27 -16.74 3.44 8.34
C SER A 27 -17.88 2.68 7.65
N ALA A 28 -19.12 3.18 7.74
CA ALA A 28 -20.27 2.59 7.05
C ALA A 28 -20.14 2.73 5.52
N THR A 29 -19.78 3.93 5.05
CA THR A 29 -19.55 4.19 3.61
C THR A 29 -18.38 3.38 3.08
N VAL A 30 -17.27 3.27 3.83
CA VAL A 30 -16.11 2.46 3.43
C VAL A 30 -16.51 0.98 3.29
N ARG A 31 -17.25 0.44 4.26
CA ARG A 31 -17.75 -0.93 4.21
C ARG A 31 -18.63 -1.18 3.00
N GLN A 32 -19.53 -0.25 2.69
CA GLN A 32 -20.38 -0.31 1.51
C GLN A 32 -19.54 -0.33 0.22
N LEU A 33 -18.58 0.59 0.08
CA LEU A 33 -17.71 0.67 -1.10
C LEU A 33 -16.93 -0.62 -1.35
N ILE A 34 -16.35 -1.20 -0.30
CA ILE A 34 -15.62 -2.47 -0.38
C ILE A 34 -16.58 -3.61 -0.75
N SER A 35 -17.75 -3.69 -0.10
CA SER A 35 -18.75 -4.74 -0.39
C SER A 35 -19.33 -4.65 -1.80
N SER A 36 -19.37 -3.46 -2.41
CA SER A 36 -19.82 -3.25 -3.79
C SER A 36 -18.75 -3.60 -4.85
N GLY A 37 -17.62 -4.18 -4.45
CA GLY A 37 -16.52 -4.52 -5.36
C GLY A 37 -15.62 -3.33 -5.73
N GLY A 38 -15.68 -2.24 -4.94
CA GLY A 38 -14.79 -1.10 -5.12
C GLY A 38 -13.38 -1.43 -4.63
N THR A 39 -12.43 -1.65 -5.55
CA THR A 39 -11.02 -1.78 -5.21
C THR A 39 -10.40 -0.40 -4.96
N PRO A 40 -9.71 -0.17 -3.83
CA PRO A 40 -8.93 1.04 -3.62
C PRO A 40 -7.86 1.20 -4.71
N LYS A 41 -7.72 2.41 -5.24
CA LYS A 41 -6.77 2.73 -6.31
C LYS A 41 -5.95 3.93 -5.92
N LEU A 42 -4.74 4.00 -6.46
CA LEU A 42 -3.93 5.21 -6.44
C LEU A 42 -4.68 6.34 -7.16
N GLN A 43 -4.59 7.55 -6.61
CA GLN A 43 -5.13 8.78 -7.20
C GLN A 43 -4.39 9.13 -8.49
N ASN A 44 -3.07 8.96 -8.51
CA ASN A 44 -2.20 9.28 -9.64
C ASN A 44 -1.36 8.06 -10.09
N PRO A 45 -1.99 7.00 -10.61
CA PRO A 45 -1.29 5.75 -10.93
C PRO A 45 -0.18 5.95 -11.97
N ARG A 46 -0.35 6.88 -12.92
CA ARG A 46 0.64 7.15 -13.97
C ARG A 46 1.96 7.73 -13.44
N GLN A 47 1.95 8.32 -12.24
CA GLN A 47 3.17 8.84 -11.60
C GLN A 47 3.95 7.77 -10.84
N GLN A 48 3.38 6.56 -10.69
CA GLN A 48 3.97 5.46 -9.97
C GLN A 48 4.52 4.40 -10.91
N SER A 49 5.55 3.69 -10.46
CA SER A 49 6.20 2.66 -11.26
C SER A 49 5.21 1.56 -11.67
N ALA A 50 5.42 0.97 -12.85
CA ALA A 50 4.58 -0.14 -13.32
C ALA A 50 4.59 -1.32 -12.33
N TRP A 51 5.76 -1.62 -11.75
CA TRP A 51 5.90 -2.68 -10.74
C TRP A 51 5.15 -2.37 -9.45
N LEU A 52 5.14 -1.13 -8.96
CA LEU A 52 4.35 -0.79 -7.77
C LEU A 52 2.85 -0.93 -8.05
N ARG A 53 2.39 -0.48 -9.22
CA ARG A 53 0.97 -0.61 -9.60
C ARG A 53 0.53 -2.07 -9.69
N ASP A 54 1.35 -2.91 -10.32
CA ASP A 54 1.09 -4.34 -10.46
C ASP A 54 1.09 -5.05 -9.10
N PHE A 55 2.07 -4.72 -8.25
CA PHE A 55 2.15 -5.24 -6.89
C PHE A 55 0.90 -4.92 -6.06
N LEU A 56 0.44 -3.67 -6.08
CA LEU A 56 -0.77 -3.26 -5.38
C LEU A 56 -2.02 -3.94 -5.95
N HIS A 57 -2.07 -4.17 -7.27
CA HIS A 57 -3.14 -4.94 -7.89
C HIS A 57 -3.18 -6.38 -7.37
N CYS A 58 -2.04 -7.06 -7.29
CA CYS A 58 -1.96 -8.41 -6.71
C CYS A 58 -2.39 -8.46 -5.23
N CYS A 59 -2.09 -7.40 -4.45
CA CYS A 59 -2.49 -7.31 -3.05
C CYS A 59 -4.00 -7.04 -2.87
N LEU A 60 -4.57 -6.21 -3.74
CA LEU A 60 -5.93 -5.68 -3.64
C LEU A 60 -6.92 -6.37 -4.60
N GLU A 61 -6.59 -7.58 -5.06
CA GLU A 61 -7.53 -8.44 -5.77
C GLU A 61 -8.70 -8.79 -4.86
N THR A 62 -9.93 -8.56 -5.34
CA THR A 62 -11.15 -8.71 -4.55
C THR A 62 -11.52 -10.18 -4.40
N ASP A 63 -11.26 -10.98 -5.43
CA ASP A 63 -11.39 -12.43 -5.38
C ASP A 63 -10.25 -13.02 -4.52
N GLU A 64 -10.60 -13.58 -3.36
CA GLU A 64 -9.63 -14.15 -2.43
C GLU A 64 -8.81 -15.27 -3.08
N ASP A 65 -9.39 -16.08 -3.97
CA ASP A 65 -8.67 -17.18 -4.60
C ASP A 65 -7.61 -16.66 -5.57
N ARG A 66 -7.88 -15.53 -6.24
CA ARG A 66 -6.97 -14.87 -7.17
C ARG A 66 -5.96 -13.95 -6.51
N ARG A 67 -6.23 -13.48 -5.28
CA ARG A 67 -5.29 -12.65 -4.52
C ARG A 67 -4.03 -13.43 -4.21
N TRP A 68 -2.88 -12.82 -4.49
CA TRP A 68 -1.60 -13.47 -4.26
C TRP A 68 -1.35 -13.66 -2.76
N SER A 69 -0.72 -14.78 -2.42
CA SER A 69 -0.19 -15.07 -1.10
C SER A 69 1.08 -14.28 -0.81
N ALA A 70 1.50 -14.24 0.45
CA ALA A 70 2.76 -13.62 0.85
C ALA A 70 3.96 -14.25 0.11
N GLN A 71 3.95 -15.58 -0.08
CA GLN A 71 5.04 -16.29 -0.74
C GLN A 71 5.14 -15.96 -2.24
N GLU A 72 4.01 -15.74 -2.91
CA GLU A 72 3.99 -15.28 -4.30
C GLU A 72 4.44 -13.82 -4.40
N LEU A 73 3.97 -12.95 -3.50
CA LEU A 73 4.35 -11.54 -3.48
C LEU A 73 5.85 -11.31 -3.22
N LEU A 74 6.50 -12.18 -2.43
CA LEU A 74 7.95 -12.13 -2.23
C LEU A 74 8.75 -12.35 -3.51
N GLN A 75 8.16 -12.97 -4.53
CA GLN A 75 8.79 -13.20 -5.84
C GLN A 75 8.52 -12.05 -6.82
N HIS A 76 7.66 -11.10 -6.46
CA HIS A 76 7.25 -10.02 -7.34
C HIS A 76 8.42 -9.04 -7.60
N PRO A 77 8.64 -8.55 -8.84
CA PRO A 77 9.74 -7.65 -9.20
C PRO A 77 9.88 -6.40 -8.32
N PHE A 78 8.75 -5.88 -7.83
CA PHE A 78 8.72 -4.76 -6.87
C PHE A 78 9.48 -5.06 -5.58
N VAL A 79 9.34 -6.27 -5.05
CA VAL A 79 9.97 -6.70 -3.79
C VAL A 79 11.39 -7.18 -4.03
N THR A 80 11.63 -7.96 -5.09
CA THR A 80 12.96 -8.49 -5.39
C THR A 80 13.95 -7.40 -5.81
N SER A 81 13.45 -6.26 -6.30
CA SER A 81 14.25 -5.08 -6.64
C SER A 81 14.36 -4.07 -5.48
N ALA A 82 13.98 -4.46 -4.26
CA ALA A 82 14.05 -3.59 -3.10
C ALA A 82 15.49 -3.17 -2.81
N LYS A 83 15.66 -1.90 -2.44
CA LYS A 83 16.94 -1.40 -1.93
C LYS A 83 17.21 -1.99 -0.55
N PRO A 84 18.49 -2.08 -0.13
CA PRO A 84 18.84 -2.48 1.23
C PRO A 84 18.13 -1.60 2.27
N THR A 85 17.78 -2.17 3.43
CA THR A 85 17.09 -1.44 4.51
C THR A 85 17.84 -0.20 4.98
N SER A 86 19.17 -0.19 4.85
CA SER A 86 20.01 0.99 5.12
C SER A 86 19.63 2.22 4.27
N SER A 87 19.00 2.03 3.11
CA SER A 87 18.49 3.13 2.29
C SER A 87 17.35 3.93 2.95
N LEU A 88 16.73 3.40 4.00
CA LEU A 88 15.70 4.10 4.77
C LEU A 88 16.29 5.07 5.82
N MET A 89 17.58 4.95 6.15
CA MET A 89 18.22 5.77 7.19
C MET A 89 18.02 7.28 6.99
N PRO A 90 18.22 7.85 5.79
CA PRO A 90 18.01 9.28 5.58
C PRO A 90 16.56 9.73 5.85
N LEU A 91 15.59 8.88 5.52
CA LEU A 91 14.17 9.15 5.75
C LEU A 91 13.84 9.16 7.26
N ILE A 92 14.39 8.20 8.00
CA ILE A 92 14.22 8.11 9.46
C ILE A 92 14.81 9.35 10.13
N MET A 93 16.04 9.74 9.75
CA MET A 93 16.69 10.93 10.30
C MET A 93 15.90 12.21 9.98
N ALA A 94 15.41 12.37 8.75
CA ALA A 94 14.59 13.51 8.36
C ALA A 94 13.29 13.58 9.18
N ALA A 95 12.62 12.43 9.40
CA ALA A 95 11.41 12.37 10.22
C ALA A 95 11.69 12.73 11.70
N GLN A 96 12.82 12.25 12.26
CA GLN A 96 13.22 12.58 13.63
C GLN A 96 13.50 14.07 13.81
N GLN A 97 14.21 14.70 12.86
CA GLN A 97 14.47 16.13 12.89
C GLN A 97 13.17 16.94 12.81
N PHE A 98 12.29 16.59 11.88
CA PHE A 98 10.99 17.24 11.73
C PHE A 98 10.13 17.14 13.00
N MET A 99 10.19 16.01 13.72
CA MET A 99 9.50 15.86 14.99
C MET A 99 10.15 16.67 16.12
N ALA A 100 11.47 16.86 16.09
CA ALA A 100 12.19 17.68 17.07
C ALA A 100 11.91 19.18 16.86
N ASP A 101 11.90 19.65 15.62
CA ASP A 101 11.64 21.06 15.28
C ASP A 101 10.20 21.51 15.60
N ARG A 102 9.28 20.55 15.80
CA ARG A 102 7.88 20.80 16.17
C ARG A 102 7.64 20.80 17.68
N ARG A 103 8.65 20.52 18.50
CA ARG A 103 8.59 20.58 19.97
C ARG A 103 9.00 21.97 20.45
#